data_AF-A0A7V0ZGH1-F1
#
_entry.id   AF-A0A7V0ZGH1-F1
#
_cell.length_a   1.000
_cell.length_b   1.000
_cell.length_c   1.000
_cell.angle_alpha   90.00
_cell.angle_beta   90.00
_cell.angle_gamma   90.00
#
_symmetry.space_group_name_H-M   'P 1'
#
loop_
_entity.id
_entity.type
_entity.pdbx_description
1 polymer ?
#
loop_
_entity_poly.entity_id
_entity_poly.type
_entity_poly.pdbx_seq_one_letter_code
_entity_poly.pdbx_strand_id
1 'polypeptide(L)' 'SPGKTIDIIVEGNNRGLWTFHDHDTRKVTNNGLYPGGNLLALVYEDLPAEETKLDMMSQKLGLDALPIVALDE' A
#
# COMPACT_ATOMS: atom_id res chain seq x y z
N SER A 1 -2.59 -0.22 20.45
CA SER A 1 -3.84 -0.38 21.23
C SER A 1 -4.33 0.99 21.64
N PRO A 2 -5.62 1.18 21.98
CA PRO A 2 -6.12 2.47 22.45
C PRO A 2 -5.26 3.03 23.59
N GLY A 3 -4.85 4.30 23.46
CA GLY A 3 -4.04 5.00 24.46
C GLY A 3 -2.54 4.63 24.51
N LYS A 4 -2.04 3.74 23.65
CA LYS A 4 -0.61 3.43 23.58
C LYS A 4 0.07 4.21 22.45
N THR A 5 1.30 4.66 22.72
CA THR A 5 2.24 5.19 21.72
C THR A 5 3.40 4.21 21.58
N ILE A 6 3.89 4.05 20.35
CA ILE A 6 5.07 3.26 20.05
C ILE A 6 5.92 4.11 19.11
N ASP A 7 7.15 4.39 19.52
CA ASP A 7 8.13 5.09 18.70
C ASP A 7 9.01 4.04 18.04
N ILE A 8 9.24 4.18 16.73
CA ILE A 8 10.06 3.23 15.94
C ILE A 8 11.09 4.00 15.12
N ILE A 9 12.20 3.31 14.81
CA ILE A 9 13.21 3.75 13.87
C ILE A 9 13.27 2.71 12.76
N VAL A 10 13.18 3.14 11.51
CA VAL A 10 13.34 2.30 10.33
C VAL A 10 14.56 2.80 9.56
N GLU A 11 15.58 1.97 9.45
CA GLU A 11 16.78 2.30 8.70
C GLU A 11 16.54 2.15 7.19
N GLY A 12 16.67 3.25 6.44
CA GLY A 12 16.49 3.28 4.99
C GLY A 12 17.69 2.72 4.21
N ASN A 13 18.11 1.48 4.49
CA ASN A 13 19.27 0.83 3.84
C ASN A 13 18.88 -0.27 2.84
N ASN A 14 17.59 -0.44 2.57
CA ASN A 14 17.03 -1.47 1.69
C ASN A 14 16.17 -0.81 0.60
N ARG A 15 16.84 -0.35 -0.47
CA ARG A 15 16.25 0.43 -1.56
C ARG A 15 15.10 -0.32 -2.25
N GLY A 16 13.94 0.31 -2.36
CA GLY A 16 12.78 -0.27 -3.04
C GLY A 16 11.46 0.42 -2.72
N LEU A 17 10.35 -0.20 -3.11
CA LEU A 17 9.00 0.22 -2.74
C LEU A 17 8.48 -0.77 -1.69
N TRP A 18 8.23 -0.29 -0.48
CA TRP A 18 7.81 -1.14 0.64
C TRP A 18 6.44 -0.73 1.17
N THR A 19 5.48 -1.64 1.15
CA THR A 19 4.18 -1.42 1.78
C THR A 19 4.32 -1.40 3.30
N PHE A 20 3.74 -0.39 3.94
CA PHE A 20 3.69 -0.24 5.40
C PHE A 20 2.23 -0.02 5.80
N HIS A 21 1.62 -1.00 6.47
CA HIS A 21 0.17 -1.01 6.67
C HIS A 21 -0.26 -1.81 7.90
N ASP A 22 -1.53 -1.64 8.29
CA ASP A 22 -2.15 -2.50 9.30
C ASP A 22 -2.28 -3.94 8.76
N HIS A 23 -1.89 -4.93 9.56
CA HIS A 23 -1.96 -6.35 9.20
C HIS A 23 -3.30 -6.99 9.64
N ASP A 24 -4.17 -6.24 10.34
CA ASP A 24 -5.56 -6.62 10.51
C ASP A 24 -6.32 -6.40 9.19
N THR A 25 -6.63 -7.50 8.50
CA THR A 25 -7.22 -7.50 7.14
C THR A 25 -8.56 -6.76 7.06
N ARG A 26 -9.25 -6.55 8.17
CA ARG A 26 -10.50 -5.79 8.21
C ARG A 26 -10.27 -4.28 8.10
N LYS A 27 -9.09 -3.79 8.51
CA LYS A 27 -8.74 -2.37 8.58
C LYS A 27 -7.97 -1.86 7.36
N VAL A 28 -7.77 -2.72 6.38
CA VAL A 28 -7.24 -2.39 5.06
C VAL A 28 -8.37 -2.31 4.01
N THR A 29 -9.56 -1.90 4.45
CA THR A 29 -10.74 -1.73 3.60
C THR A 29 -11.38 -0.37 3.81
N ASN A 30 -12.05 0.14 2.78
CA ASN A 30 -12.95 1.30 2.88
C ASN A 30 -14.39 0.79 2.67
N ASN A 31 -15.23 0.92 3.69
CA ASN A 31 -16.61 0.39 3.68
C ASN A 31 -16.69 -1.10 3.27
N GLY A 32 -15.73 -1.91 3.72
CA GLY A 32 -15.68 -3.35 3.42
C GLY A 32 -15.06 -3.71 2.06
N LEU A 33 -14.65 -2.72 1.24
CA LEU A 33 -13.96 -2.96 -0.02
C LEU A 33 -12.44 -2.81 0.12
N TYR A 34 -11.70 -3.80 -0.38
CA TYR A 34 -10.25 -3.79 -0.48
C TYR A 34 -9.82 -3.32 -1.89
N PRO A 35 -8.72 -2.54 -2.04
CA PRO A 35 -7.87 -1.99 -0.99
C PRO A 35 -8.40 -0.68 -0.38
N GLY A 36 -8.10 -0.41 0.91
CA GLY A 36 -8.46 0.84 1.59
C GLY A 36 -7.87 0.97 3.00
N GLY A 37 -8.35 1.90 3.81
CA GLY A 37 -7.92 2.09 5.20
C GLY A 37 -6.47 2.57 5.36
N ASN A 38 -5.76 2.03 6.37
CA ASN A 38 -4.38 2.40 6.67
C ASN A 38 -3.39 1.67 5.77
N LEU A 39 -3.23 2.16 4.54
CA LEU A 39 -2.25 1.70 3.56
C LEU A 39 -1.28 2.84 3.23
N LEU A 40 0.02 2.62 3.44
CA LEU A 40 1.10 3.54 3.10
C LEU A 40 2.21 2.77 2.35
N ALA A 41 3.02 3.49 1.58
CA ALA A 41 4.26 2.96 1.03
C ALA A 41 5.46 3.83 1.44
N LEU A 42 6.58 3.18 1.77
CA LEU A 42 7.90 3.80 1.89
C LEU A 42 8.56 3.71 0.52
N VAL A 43 8.84 4.86 -0.09
CA VAL A 43 9.35 4.97 -1.46
C VAL A 43 10.69 5.68 -1.42
N TYR A 44 11.74 5.04 -1.94
CA TYR A 44 13.05 5.67 -2.05
C TYR A 44 13.04 6.68 -3.20
N GLU A 45 13.60 7.86 -2.96
CA GLU A 45 13.52 9.02 -3.86
C GLU A 45 14.25 8.81 -5.20
N ASP A 46 15.22 7.90 -5.22
CA ASP A 46 16.07 7.58 -6.37
C ASP A 46 15.52 6.39 -7.20
N LEU A 47 14.26 6.00 -6.97
CA LEU A 47 13.60 5.01 -7.81
C LEU A 47 13.23 5.61 -9.17
N PRO A 48 13.46 4.88 -10.28
CA PRO A 48 12.94 5.27 -11.58
C PRO A 48 11.42 5.48 -11.53
N ALA A 49 10.92 6.50 -12.23
CA ALA A 49 9.48 6.80 -12.25
C ALA A 49 8.63 5.58 -12.65
N GLU A 50 9.12 4.76 -13.58
CA GLU A 50 8.50 3.51 -13.99
C GLU A 50 8.32 2.51 -12.84
N GLU A 51 9.27 2.47 -11.90
CA GLU A 51 9.23 1.60 -10.71
C GLU A 51 8.30 2.12 -9.61
N THR A 52 7.91 3.39 -9.68
CA THR A 52 6.99 4.03 -8.72
C THR A 52 5.52 4.02 -9.15
N LYS A 53 5.23 3.50 -10.36
CA LYS A 53 3.86 3.44 -10.86
C LYS A 53 3.07 2.40 -10.06
N LEU A 54 1.94 2.84 -9.51
CA LEU A 54 0.95 2.00 -8.79
C LEU A 54 0.52 0.77 -9.61
N ASP A 55 0.64 0.89 -10.93
CA ASP A 55 0.22 -0.08 -11.92
C ASP A 55 1.18 -1.25 -12.11
N MET A 56 2.38 -1.27 -11.51
CA MET A 56 3.31 -2.39 -11.71
C MET A 56 2.74 -3.74 -11.26
N MET A 57 1.90 -3.75 -10.22
CA MET A 57 1.25 -4.98 -9.76
C MET A 57 0.11 -5.40 -10.71
N SER A 58 -0.67 -4.45 -11.24
CA SER A 58 -1.67 -4.74 -12.28
C SER A 58 -0.99 -5.21 -13.57
N GLN A 59 0.02 -4.50 -14.05
CA GLN A 59 0.80 -4.83 -15.25
C GLN A 59 1.48 -6.20 -15.13
N LYS A 60 2.07 -6.53 -13.97
CA LYS A 60 2.67 -7.85 -13.72
C LYS A 60 1.62 -8.97 -13.67
N LEU A 61 0.39 -8.66 -13.27
CA LEU A 61 -0.75 -9.59 -13.26
C LEU A 61 -1.58 -9.57 -14.56
N GLY A 62 -1.21 -8.74 -15.55
CA GLY A 62 -1.95 -8.58 -16.80
C GLY A 62 -3.33 -7.94 -16.63
N LEU A 63 -3.51 -7.10 -15.62
CA LEU A 63 -4.74 -6.36 -15.33
C LEU A 63 -4.59 -4.92 -15.83
N ASP A 64 -5.59 -4.42 -16.55
CA ASP A 64 -5.61 -3.05 -17.12
C ASP A 64 -5.69 -1.95 -16.04
N ALA A 65 -6.04 -2.33 -14.81
CA ALA A 65 -5.97 -1.52 -13.60
C ALA A 65 -5.94 -2.47 -12.38
N LEU A 66 -5.52 -1.97 -11.21
CA LEU A 66 -5.81 -2.67 -9.95
C LEU A 66 -7.32 -2.93 -9.91
N PRO A 67 -7.79 -4.12 -9.45
CA PRO A 67 -9.21 -4.40 -9.40
C PRO A 67 -9.88 -3.41 -8.45
N ILE A 68 -10.44 -2.34 -9.02
CA ILE A 68 -11.39 -1.47 -8.36
C ILE A 68 -12.66 -2.31 -8.35
N VAL A 69 -12.99 -2.89 -7.19
CA VAL A 69 -14.35 -3.40 -7.00
C VAL A 69 -15.25 -2.18 -7.11
N ALA A 70 -15.91 -2.05 -8.27
CA ALA A 70 -16.86 -0.99 -8.51
C ALA A 70 -17.97 -1.10 -7.47
N LEU A 71 -18.25 0.02 -6.80
CA LEU A 71 -19.46 0.18 -6.02
C LEU A 71 -20.62 0.21 -7.02
N ASP A 72 -21.39 -0.86 -7.08
CA ASP A 72 -22.79 -0.72 -7.48
C ASP A 72 -23.47 0.11 -6.38
N GLU A 73 -24.16 1.18 -6.78
CA GLU A 73 -24.95 2.05 -5.90
C GLU A 73 -26.01 1.28 -5.09
#